data_AF-A0A922NT55-F1
#
_entry.id   AF-A0A922NT55-F1
#
_cell.length_a   1.000
_cell.length_b   1.000
_cell.length_c   1.000
_cell.angle_alpha   90.00
_cell.angle_beta   90.00
_cell.angle_gamma   90.00
#
_symmetry.space_group_name_H-M   'P 1'
#
loop_
_entity.id
_entity.type
_entity.pdbx_description
1 polymer ?
#
loop_
_entity_poly.entity_id
_entity_poly.type
_entity_poly.pdbx_seq_one_letter_code
_entity_poly.pdbx_strand_id
1 'polypeptide(L)'
;MKYKNLWYLGYVLSAIALISAFVFKENRIIEVISVFTFAISLSVTYVQTNHYKMMVKDKDYRINVTDERAEKIRDKVNATMCAVLMFMNSIIALVSLTLRETISAILLGTVTAISPLLIILLNRYFEKKY
;
A
#
# COMPACT_ATOMS: atom_id res chain seq x y z
N MET A 1 20.72 -12.87 -6.74
CA MET A 1 19.93 -11.99 -5.83
C MET A 1 20.82 -10.94 -5.16
N LYS A 2 21.35 -9.95 -5.90
CA LYS A 2 22.29 -8.93 -5.38
C LYS A 2 21.59 -7.76 -4.64
N TYR A 3 20.28 -7.59 -4.80
CA TYR A 3 19.51 -6.45 -4.28
C TYR A 3 18.86 -6.66 -2.90
N LYS A 4 19.08 -7.83 -2.27
CA LYS A 4 18.43 -8.18 -0.99
C LYS A 4 18.77 -7.22 0.15
N ASN A 5 19.97 -6.65 0.12
CA ASN A 5 20.45 -5.68 1.12
C ASN A 5 20.00 -4.24 0.82
N LEU A 6 19.65 -3.92 -0.43
CA LEU A 6 19.35 -2.55 -0.84
C LEU A 6 18.03 -2.07 -0.24
N TRP A 7 17.05 -2.95 -0.10
CA TRP A 7 15.78 -2.63 0.55
C TRP A 7 15.93 -2.28 2.04
N TYR A 8 16.92 -2.83 2.75
CA TYR A 8 17.16 -2.46 4.15
C TYR A 8 17.57 -0.99 4.34
N LEU A 9 18.09 -0.33 3.30
CA LEU A 9 18.36 1.11 3.36
C LEU A 9 17.09 1.93 3.57
N GLY A 10 15.93 1.45 3.12
CA GLY A 10 14.67 2.15 3.37
C GLY A 10 14.24 2.13 4.84
N TYR A 11 14.71 1.17 5.65
CA TYR A 11 14.55 1.24 7.11
C TYR A 11 15.40 2.36 7.71
N VAL A 12 16.64 2.52 7.25
CA VAL A 12 17.53 3.61 7.68
C VAL A 12 16.92 4.95 7.31
N LEU A 13 16.45 5.11 6.07
CA LEU A 13 15.76 6.32 5.62
C LEU A 13 14.50 6.60 6.46
N SER A 14 13.72 5.56 6.77
CA SER A 14 12.53 5.71 7.62
C SER A 14 12.89 6.17 9.03
N ALA A 15 13.96 5.62 9.63
CA ALA A 15 14.40 6.02 10.96
C ALA A 15 14.86 7.49 10.98
N ILE A 16 15.64 7.91 9.98
CA ILE A 16 16.08 9.31 9.84
C ILE A 16 14.87 10.24 9.66
N ALA A 17 13.91 9.87 8.81
CA ALA A 17 12.70 10.65 8.60
C ALA A 17 11.85 10.76 9.88
N LEU A 18 11.73 9.68 10.66
CA LEU A 18 11.01 9.71 11.93
C LEU A 18 11.71 10.62 12.96
N ILE A 19 13.04 10.50 13.08
CA ILE A 19 13.84 11.37 13.98
C ILE A 19 13.68 12.84 13.56
N SER A 20 13.75 13.13 12.25
CA SER A 20 13.52 14.47 11.70
C SER A 20 12.15 15.02 12.09
N ALA A 21 11.09 14.21 11.98
CA ALA A 21 9.74 14.62 12.38
C ALA A 21 9.65 14.99 13.87
N PHE A 22 10.34 14.25 14.75
CA PHE A 22 10.38 14.53 16.18
C PHE A 22 11.21 15.77 16.54
N VAL A 23 12.38 15.94 15.91
CA VAL A 23 13.30 17.06 16.17
C VAL A 23 12.71 18.38 15.67
N PHE A 24 12.12 18.37 14.47
CA PHE A 24 11.58 19.56 13.83
C PHE A 24 10.06 19.70 13.97
N LYS A 25 9.47 19.15 15.06
CA LYS A 25 8.01 19.16 15.30
C LYS A 25 7.36 20.55 15.26
N GLU A 26 8.14 21.61 15.53
CA GLU A 26 7.64 22.99 15.51
C GLU A 26 7.56 23.55 14.09
N ASN A 27 8.34 23.01 13.15
CA ASN A 27 8.27 23.38 11.75
C ASN A 27 7.29 22.47 11.02
N ARG A 28 6.06 22.96 10.85
CA ARG A 28 4.95 22.22 10.24
C ARG A 28 5.28 21.62 8.86
N ILE A 29 6.07 22.33 8.05
CA ILE A 29 6.42 21.87 6.69
C ILE A 29 7.38 20.68 6.78
N ILE A 30 8.43 20.80 7.59
CA ILE A 30 9.43 19.74 7.77
C ILE A 30 8.79 18.51 8.44
N GLU A 31 7.93 18.73 9.43
CA GLU A 31 7.17 17.67 10.12
C GLU A 31 6.35 16.86 9.10
N VAL A 32 5.52 17.52 8.30
CA VAL A 32 4.62 16.85 7.33
C VAL A 32 5.42 16.07 6.29
N ILE A 33 6.47 16.66 5.71
CA ILE A 33 7.32 15.98 4.73
C ILE A 33 8.00 14.77 5.37
N SER A 34 8.53 14.92 6.59
CA SER A 34 9.23 13.86 7.31
C SER A 34 8.30 12.68 7.63
N VAL A 35 7.08 12.95 8.10
CA VAL A 35 6.07 11.91 8.37
C VAL A 35 5.67 11.18 7.09
N PHE A 36 5.49 11.91 6.00
CA PHE A 36 5.15 11.31 4.70
C PHE A 36 6.27 10.41 4.18
N THR A 37 7.52 10.89 4.21
CA THR A 37 8.70 10.10 3.81
C THR A 37 8.87 8.87 4.69
N PHE A 38 8.67 9.00 6.01
CA PHE A 38 8.69 7.88 6.95
C PHE A 38 7.67 6.80 6.56
N ALA A 39 6.41 7.20 6.37
CA ALA A 39 5.32 6.27 6.09
C ALA A 39 5.56 5.48 4.79
N ILE A 40 5.96 6.15 3.71
CA ILE A 40 6.22 5.50 2.42
C ILE A 40 7.43 4.58 2.52
N SER A 41 8.55 5.09 3.05
CA SER A 41 9.80 4.33 3.11
C SER A 41 9.63 3.08 3.96
N LEU A 42 8.99 3.19 5.12
CA LEU A 42 8.76 2.06 6.01
C LEU A 42 7.84 1.02 5.37
N SER A 43 6.72 1.45 4.78
CA SER A 43 5.73 0.56 4.17
C SER A 43 6.33 -0.24 3.01
N VAL A 44 6.95 0.45 2.05
CA VAL A 44 7.55 -0.19 0.87
C VAL A 44 8.66 -1.16 1.29
N THR A 45 9.53 -0.72 2.20
CA THR A 45 10.64 -1.55 2.67
C THR A 45 10.15 -2.80 3.39
N TYR A 46 9.16 -2.66 4.26
CA TYR A 46 8.58 -3.78 5.00
C TYR A 46 7.98 -4.82 4.06
N VAL A 47 7.17 -4.39 3.08
CA VAL A 47 6.56 -5.29 2.10
C VAL A 47 7.61 -6.00 1.26
N GLN A 48 8.59 -5.26 0.71
CA GLN A 48 9.62 -5.84 -0.16
C GLN A 48 10.53 -6.81 0.59
N THR A 49 11.01 -6.44 1.78
CA THR A 49 11.87 -7.32 2.56
C THR A 49 11.15 -8.59 2.99
N ASN A 50 9.87 -8.51 3.37
CA ASN A 50 9.07 -9.70 3.67
C ASN A 50 8.83 -10.57 2.43
N HIS A 51 8.49 -9.96 1.29
CA HIS A 51 8.35 -10.68 0.03
C HIS A 51 9.61 -11.50 -0.30
N TYR A 52 10.80 -10.89 -0.26
CA TYR A 52 12.06 -11.61 -0.51
C TYR A 52 12.40 -12.66 0.55
N LYS A 53 12.02 -12.44 1.82
CA LYS A 53 12.18 -13.46 2.87
C LYS A 53 11.30 -14.67 2.57
N MET A 54 10.04 -14.45 2.22
CA MET A 54 9.07 -15.50 1.90
C MET A 54 9.46 -16.26 0.63
N MET A 55 9.87 -15.59 -0.46
CA MET A 55 10.34 -16.24 -1.69
C MET A 55 11.48 -17.24 -1.47
N VAL A 56 12.33 -17.01 -0.46
CA VAL A 56 13.47 -17.89 -0.15
C VAL A 56 13.10 -18.97 0.86
N LYS A 57 12.35 -18.63 1.91
CA LYS A 57 12.08 -19.54 3.04
C LYS A 57 10.81 -20.36 2.90
N ASP A 58 9.81 -19.83 2.19
CA ASP A 58 8.48 -20.42 2.08
C ASP A 58 8.28 -20.98 0.66
N LYS A 59 8.17 -22.32 0.59
CA LYS A 59 8.01 -23.03 -0.67
C LYS A 59 6.61 -22.79 -1.25
N ASP A 60 5.58 -22.80 -0.42
CA ASP A 60 4.19 -22.66 -0.86
C ASP A 60 3.93 -21.24 -1.35
N TYR A 61 4.46 -20.24 -0.64
CA TYR A 61 4.46 -18.85 -1.10
C TYR A 61 5.12 -18.70 -2.48
N ARG A 62 6.32 -19.29 -2.65
CA ARG A 62 7.03 -19.22 -3.93
C ARG A 62 6.23 -19.87 -5.06
N ILE A 63 5.60 -21.02 -4.82
CA ILE A 63 4.76 -21.70 -5.82
C ILE A 63 3.58 -20.81 -6.19
N ASN A 64 2.84 -20.29 -5.20
CA ASN A 64 1.66 -19.45 -5.44
C ASN A 64 2.00 -18.15 -6.18
N VAL A 65 3.13 -17.52 -5.86
CA VAL A 65 3.55 -16.29 -6.54
C VAL A 65 4.00 -16.53 -7.99
N THR A 66 4.51 -17.73 -8.29
CA THR A 66 5.05 -18.10 -9.61
C THR A 66 4.02 -18.87 -10.46
N ASP A 67 2.87 -19.22 -9.92
CA ASP A 67 1.80 -19.93 -10.63
C ASP A 67 1.09 -18.99 -11.62
N GLU A 68 1.07 -19.37 -12.90
CA GLU A 68 0.43 -18.61 -13.97
C GLU A 68 -1.07 -18.40 -13.74
N ARG A 69 -1.78 -19.35 -13.12
CA ARG A 69 -3.20 -19.19 -12.82
C ARG A 69 -3.40 -18.14 -11.76
N ALA A 70 -2.60 -18.19 -10.70
CA ALA A 70 -2.65 -17.21 -9.61
C ALA A 70 -2.28 -15.81 -10.12
N GLU A 71 -1.31 -15.70 -11.02
CA GLU A 71 -0.94 -14.44 -11.67
C GLU A 71 -2.10 -13.85 -12.49
N LYS A 72 -2.73 -14.65 -13.35
CA LYS A 72 -3.90 -14.22 -14.16
C LYS A 72 -5.08 -13.78 -13.29
N ILE A 73 -5.34 -14.48 -12.19
CA ILE A 73 -6.40 -14.09 -11.24
C ILE A 73 -6.04 -12.75 -10.59
N ARG A 74 -4.81 -12.61 -10.08
CA ARG A 74 -4.32 -11.38 -9.46
C ARG A 74 -4.38 -10.18 -10.41
N ASP A 75 -4.05 -10.36 -11.68
CA ASP A 75 -4.15 -9.28 -12.67
C ASP A 75 -5.60 -8.81 -12.89
N LYS A 76 -6.56 -9.74 -12.95
CA LYS A 76 -7.99 -9.39 -13.04
C LYS A 76 -8.51 -8.72 -11.78
N VAL A 77 -8.11 -9.22 -10.61
CA VAL A 77 -8.41 -8.60 -9.32
C VAL A 77 -7.87 -7.18 -9.28
N ASN A 78 -6.61 -6.97 -9.65
CA ASN A 78 -5.97 -5.66 -9.65
C ASN A 78 -6.62 -4.70 -10.65
N ALA A 79 -6.93 -5.15 -11.86
CA ALA A 79 -7.62 -4.34 -12.86
C ALA A 79 -9.02 -3.91 -12.39
N THR A 80 -9.78 -4.85 -11.80
CA THR A 80 -11.11 -4.58 -11.25
C THR A 80 -11.02 -3.64 -10.05
N MET A 81 -10.07 -3.88 -9.14
CA MET A 81 -9.86 -3.06 -7.95
C MET A 81 -9.45 -1.64 -8.31
N CYS A 82 -8.60 -1.47 -9.34
CA CYS A 82 -8.23 -0.16 -9.85
C CYS A 82 -9.47 0.63 -10.33
N ALA A 83 -10.34 0.00 -11.11
CA ALA A 83 -11.59 0.63 -11.56
C ALA A 83 -12.51 1.00 -10.38
N VAL A 84 -12.67 0.11 -9.39
CA VAL A 84 -13.46 0.36 -8.18
C VAL A 84 -12.91 1.54 -7.38
N LEU A 85 -11.60 1.59 -7.16
CA LEU A 85 -10.95 2.68 -6.43
C LEU A 85 -11.02 3.99 -7.19
N MET A 86 -10.83 3.99 -8.52
CA MET A 86 -10.99 5.20 -9.34
C MET A 86 -12.40 5.75 -9.21
N PHE A 87 -13.42 4.90 -9.28
CA PHE A 87 -14.81 5.30 -9.11
C PHE A 87 -15.07 5.89 -7.71
N MET A 88 -14.64 5.22 -6.64
CA MET A 88 -14.78 5.72 -5.28
C MET A 88 -14.04 7.04 -5.06
N ASN A 89 -12.81 7.17 -5.56
CA ASN A 89 -12.03 8.41 -5.47
C ASN A 89 -12.68 9.56 -6.27
N SER A 90 -13.34 9.26 -7.39
CA SER A 90 -14.08 10.26 -8.17
C SER A 90 -15.27 10.82 -7.38
N ILE A 91 -15.99 9.96 -6.66
CA ILE A 91 -17.07 10.39 -5.75
C ILE A 91 -16.50 11.24 -4.62
N ILE A 92 -15.40 10.80 -3.98
CA ILE A 92 -14.75 11.56 -2.90
C ILE A 92 -14.31 12.93 -3.40
N ALA A 93 -13.75 13.04 -4.61
CA ALA A 93 -13.35 14.31 -5.20
C ALA A 93 -14.54 15.27 -5.36
N LEU A 94 -15.68 14.78 -5.88
CA LEU A 94 -16.91 15.57 -6.00
C LEU A 94 -17.43 16.05 -4.64
N VAL A 95 -17.43 15.17 -3.63
CA VAL A 95 -17.82 15.52 -2.26
C VAL A 95 -16.86 16.56 -1.68
N SER A 96 -15.58 16.47 -1.99
CA SER A 96 -14.55 17.40 -1.51
C SER A 96 -14.67 18.81 -2.08
N LEU A 97 -15.31 18.98 -3.25
CA LEU A 97 -15.58 20.31 -3.80
C LEU A 97 -16.67 21.07 -3.03
N THR A 98 -17.52 20.36 -2.28
CA THR A 98 -18.74 20.92 -1.70
C THR A 98 -18.79 20.84 -0.17
N LEU A 99 -18.09 19.87 0.44
CA LEU A 99 -18.05 19.66 1.88
C LEU A 99 -16.74 20.14 2.51
N ARG A 100 -16.73 20.16 3.85
CA ARG A 100 -15.53 20.49 4.63
C ARG A 100 -14.44 19.42 4.43
N GLU A 101 -13.19 19.87 4.46
CA GLU A 101 -11.99 19.05 4.29
C GLU A 101 -11.94 17.83 5.24
N THR A 102 -12.47 17.98 6.47
CA THR A 102 -12.52 16.89 7.46
C THR A 102 -13.41 15.72 7.01
N ILE A 103 -14.53 15.99 6.33
CA ILE A 103 -15.43 14.94 5.85
C ILE A 103 -14.74 14.17 4.71
N SER A 104 -14.11 14.89 3.79
CA SER A 104 -13.33 14.30 2.70
C SER A 104 -12.18 13.43 3.20
N ALA A 105 -11.46 13.89 4.24
CA ALA A 105 -10.38 13.12 4.84
C ALA A 105 -10.88 11.80 5.46
N ILE A 106 -12.04 11.84 6.15
CA ILE A 106 -12.67 10.64 6.72
C ILE A 106 -13.05 9.66 5.60
N LEU A 107 -13.69 10.14 4.53
CA LEU A 107 -14.09 9.28 3.41
C LEU A 107 -12.89 8.65 2.70
N LEU A 108 -11.81 9.40 2.49
CA LEU A 108 -10.59 8.85 1.90
C LEU A 108 -9.97 7.78 2.81
N GLY A 109 -9.95 8.04 4.12
CA GLY A 109 -9.49 7.09 5.13
C GLY A 109 -10.28 5.80 5.14
N THR A 110 -11.62 5.87 5.07
CA THR A 110 -12.48 4.67 5.07
C THR A 110 -12.32 3.83 3.81
N VAL A 111 -12.28 4.45 2.62
CA VAL A 111 -12.03 3.72 1.37
C VAL A 111 -10.68 3.02 1.41
N THR A 112 -9.63 3.70 1.89
CA THR A 112 -8.29 3.11 2.04
C THR A 112 -8.30 1.93 3.02
N ALA A 113 -8.99 2.06 4.15
CA ALA A 113 -9.09 1.00 5.16
C ALA A 113 -9.88 -0.24 4.69
N ILE A 114 -10.90 -0.04 3.85
CA ILE A 114 -11.75 -1.13 3.32
C ILE A 114 -11.11 -1.81 2.09
N SER A 115 -10.16 -1.14 1.42
CA SER A 115 -9.52 -1.65 0.20
C SER A 115 -8.97 -3.09 0.31
N PRO A 116 -8.29 -3.50 1.40
CA PRO A 116 -7.82 -4.88 1.54
C PRO A 116 -8.96 -5.91 1.57
N LEU A 117 -10.10 -5.58 2.20
CA LEU A 117 -11.27 -6.46 2.25
C LEU A 117 -11.86 -6.67 0.85
N LEU A 118 -11.94 -5.60 0.04
CA LEU A 118 -12.41 -5.68 -1.34
C LEU A 118 -11.51 -6.57 -2.20
N ILE A 119 -10.18 -6.45 -2.05
CA ILE A 119 -9.22 -7.31 -2.76
C ILE A 119 -9.44 -8.79 -2.40
N ILE A 120 -9.64 -9.11 -1.12
CA ILE A 120 -9.91 -10.49 -0.67
C ILE A 120 -11.22 -11.02 -1.28
N LEU A 121 -12.28 -10.20 -1.31
CA LEU A 121 -13.57 -10.58 -1.89
C LEU A 121 -13.47 -10.81 -3.40
N LEU A 122 -12.78 -9.91 -4.12
CA LEU A 122 -12.54 -10.04 -5.55
C LEU A 122 -11.71 -11.28 -5.87
N ASN A 123 -10.68 -11.56 -5.08
CA ASN A 123 -9.86 -12.75 -5.28
C ASN A 123 -10.70 -14.03 -5.16
N ARG A 124 -11.51 -14.15 -4.10
CA ARG A 124 -12.45 -15.28 -3.94
C ARG A 124 -13.47 -15.40 -5.08
N TYR A 125 -13.93 -14.28 -5.61
CA TYR A 125 -14.84 -14.27 -6.75
C TYR A 125 -14.18 -14.85 -8.01
N PHE A 126 -12.96 -14.40 -8.32
CA PHE A 126 -12.24 -14.85 -9.51
C PHE A 126 -11.67 -16.27 -9.37
N GLU A 127 -11.26 -16.70 -8.17
CA GLU A 127 -10.88 -18.09 -7.87
C GLU A 127 -12.03 -19.09 -8.07
N LYS A 128 -13.27 -18.69 -7.82
CA LYS A 128 -14.45 -19.55 -8.11
C LYS A 128 -14.81 -19.57 -9.59
N LYS A 129 -14.47 -18.52 -10.32
CA LYS A 129 -14.84 -18.34 -11.73
C LYS A 129 -13.85 -19.02 -12.69
N TYR A 130 -12.58 -19.14 -12.29
CA TYR A 130 -11.49 -19.74 -13.04
C TYR A 130 -10.89 -20.87 -12.26
#